data_AF-A0A0P9E0E6-F1
#
_entry.id   AF-A0A0P9E0E6-F1
#
_cell.length_a   1.000
_cell.length_b   1.000
_cell.length_c   1.000
_cell.angle_alpha   90.00
_cell.angle_beta   90.00
_cell.angle_gamma   90.00
#
_symmetry.space_group_name_H-M   'P 1'
#
loop_
_entity.id
_entity.type
_entity.pdbx_description
1 polymer ?
#
loop_
_entity_poly.entity_id
_entity_poly.type
_entity_poly.pdbx_seq_one_letter_code
_entity_poly.pdbx_strand_id
1 'polypeptide(L)' 'MEKSLSPQKRKKLQRMVMEAFKEEIKTLPAELRYILTDDLVTAFQNRITIFQRIQTKTSL' A
#
# COMPACT_ATOMS: atom_id res chain seq x y z
N MET A 1 -14.67 6.92 -9.91
CA MET A 1 -13.43 6.80 -9.11
C MET A 1 -13.22 5.34 -8.79
N GLU A 2 -12.04 4.81 -9.07
CA GLU A 2 -11.64 3.50 -8.56
C GLU A 2 -11.77 3.50 -7.04
N LYS A 3 -12.24 2.40 -6.46
CA LYS A 3 -12.41 2.32 -5.01
C LYS A 3 -11.05 2.39 -4.34
N SER A 4 -10.61 3.60 -4.00
CA SER A 4 -9.49 3.83 -3.11
C SER A 4 -9.76 3.10 -1.79
N LEU A 5 -8.73 2.55 -1.17
CA LEU A 5 -8.90 1.97 0.16
C LEU A 5 -9.50 3.00 1.11
N SER A 6 -10.39 2.54 1.99
CA SER A 6 -10.87 3.41 3.06
C SER A 6 -9.67 3.90 3.88
N PRO A 7 -9.71 5.13 4.43
CA PRO A 7 -8.62 5.67 5.23
C PRO A 7 -8.18 4.73 6.37
N GLN A 8 -9.12 4.01 6.98
CA GLN A 8 -8.84 3.01 8.01
C GLN A 8 -8.05 1.81 7.49
N LYS A 9 -8.44 1.24 6.33
CA LYS A 9 -7.70 0.13 5.70
C LYS A 9 -6.31 0.56 5.26
N ARG A 10 -6.17 1.78 4.71
CA ARG A 10 -4.87 2.35 4.33
C ARG A 10 -3.95 2.48 5.55
N LYS A 11 -4.44 3.06 6.65
CA LYS A 11 -3.67 3.16 7.92
C LYS A 11 -3.26 1.79 8.47
N LYS A 12 -4.12 0.78 8.35
CA LYS A 12 -3.79 -0.59 8.77
C LYS A 12 -2.65 -1.18 7.94
N LEU A 13 -2.72 -1.04 6.60
CA LEU A 13 -1.67 -1.53 5.71
C LEU A 13 -0.33 -0.81 5.94
N GLN A 14 -0.35 0.51 6.13
CA GLN A 14 0.87 1.26 6.45
C GLN A 14 1.54 0.71 7.72
N ARG A 15 0.77 0.45 8.79
CA ARG A 15 1.31 -0.17 10.00
C ARG A 15 1.88 -1.57 9.75
N MET A 16 1.20 -2.38 8.95
CA MET A 16 1.67 -3.74 8.62
C MET A 16 2.99 -3.69 7.83
N VAL A 17 3.09 -2.81 6.83
CA VAL A 17 4.33 -2.61 6.04
C VAL A 17 5.46 -2.12 6.94
N MET A 18 5.19 -1.12 7.78
CA MET A 18 6.21 -0.55 8.67
C MET A 18 6.71 -1.56 9.71
N GLU A 19 5.84 -2.44 10.22
CA GLU A 19 6.26 -3.51 11.14
C GLU A 19 7.03 -4.62 10.40
N ALA A 20 6.62 -4.98 9.18
CA ALA A 20 7.26 -6.04 8.40
C ALA A 20 8.70 -5.69 7.99
N PHE A 21 9.00 -4.41 7.76
CA PHE A 21 10.33 -3.93 7.36
C PHE A 21 11.04 -3.15 8.48
N LYS A 22 10.58 -3.29 9.72
CA LYS A 22 11.00 -2.45 10.84
C LYS A 22 12.52 -2.45 11.04
N GLU A 23 13.16 -3.61 10.94
CA GLU A 23 14.59 -3.75 11.16
C GLU A 23 15.42 -3.21 9.99
N GLU A 24 14.93 -3.36 8.77
CA GLU A 24 15.55 -2.88 7.54
C GLU A 24 15.50 -1.35 7.45
N ILE A 25 14.42 -0.74 7.94
CA ILE A 25 14.20 0.71 7.85
C ILE A 25 14.50 1.45 9.15
N LYS A 26 14.96 0.78 10.22
CA LYS A 26 15.10 1.40 11.55
C LYS A 26 16.04 2.60 11.60
N THR A 27 17.03 2.64 10.71
CA THR A 27 18.02 3.73 10.63
C THR A 27 17.51 4.92 9.83
N LEU A 28 16.39 4.78 9.11
CA LEU A 28 15.80 5.88 8.36
C LEU A 28 15.14 6.90 9.31
N PRO A 29 15.28 8.20 9.05
CA PRO A 29 14.49 9.24 9.68
C PRO A 29 12.99 8.91 9.64
N ALA A 30 12.25 9.33 10.68
CA ALA A 30 10.81 9.03 10.78
C ALA A 30 10.03 9.50 9.55
N GLU A 31 10.39 10.65 8.99
CA GLU A 31 9.81 11.17 7.75
C GLU A 31 10.06 10.25 6.56
N LEU A 32 11.29 9.77 6.36
CA LEU A 32 11.61 8.85 5.27
C LEU A 32 10.95 7.47 5.45
N ARG A 33 10.81 6.98 6.69
CA ARG A 33 10.02 5.76 6.97
C ARG A 33 8.55 5.93 6.57
N TYR A 34 7.98 7.10 6.88
CA TYR A 34 6.61 7.42 6.50
C TYR A 34 6.43 7.50 4.99
N ILE A 35 7.30 8.25 4.29
CA ILE A 35 7.26 8.38 2.82
C ILE A 35 7.37 7.01 2.16
N LEU A 36 8.39 6.22 2.52
CA LEU A 36 8.59 4.88 1.99
C LEU A 36 7.35 3.99 2.20
N THR A 37 6.78 4.00 3.41
CA THR A 37 5.61 3.19 3.74
C THR A 37 4.38 3.64 2.96
N ASP A 38 4.18 4.94 2.77
CA ASP A 38 3.06 5.48 1.99
C ASP A 38 3.19 5.11 0.51
N ASP A 39 4.38 5.25 -0.06
CA ASP A 39 4.70 4.92 -1.45
C ASP A 39 4.46 3.43 -1.74
N LEU A 40 4.96 2.54 -0.87
CA LEU A 40 4.74 1.10 -0.98
C LEU A 40 3.24 0.75 -0.95
N VAL A 41 2.48 1.37 -0.06
CA VAL A 41 1.03 1.14 0.06
C VAL A 41 0.28 1.68 -1.17
N THR A 42 0.72 2.80 -1.75
CA THR A 42 0.19 3.34 -3.00
C THR A 42 0.50 2.42 -4.18
N ALA A 43 1.74 1.97 -4.35
CA ALA A 43 2.15 1.06 -5.41
C ALA A 43 1.37 -0.26 -5.35
N PHE A 44 1.20 -0.81 -4.14
CA PHE A 44 0.40 -2.01 -3.93
C PHE A 44 -1.06 -1.81 -4.33
N GLN A 45 -1.68 -0.69 -3.93
CA GLN A 45 -3.05 -0.36 -4.32
C GLN A 45 -3.20 -0.27 -5.84
N ASN A 46 -2.29 0.44 -6.51
CA ASN A 46 -2.30 0.57 -7.97
C ASN A 46 -2.26 -0.80 -8.65
N ARG A 47 -1.45 -1.74 -8.14
CA ARG A 47 -1.35 -3.10 -8.70
C ARG A 47 -2.62 -3.92 -8.48
N ILE A 48 -3.20 -3.87 -7.29
CA ILE A 48 -4.47 -4.55 -6.99
C ILE A 48 -5.59 -4.03 -7.89
N THR A 49 -5.66 -2.71 -8.07
CA THR A 49 -6.63 -2.07 -8.94
C THR A 49 -6.51 -2.54 -10.40
N ILE A 50 -5.28 -2.64 -10.93
CA ILE A 50 -5.06 -3.22 -12.26
C ILE A 50 -5.55 -4.68 -12.32
N PHE A 51 -5.24 -5.51 -11.33
CA PHE A 51 -5.69 -6.90 -11.32
C PHE A 51 -7.21 -7.04 -11.21
N GLN A 52 -7.88 -6.20 -10.43
CA GLN A 52 -9.34 -6.15 -10.36
C GLN A 52 -9.96 -5.80 -11.72
N ARG A 53 -9.37 -4.84 -12.45
CA ARG A 53 -9.79 -4.50 -13.82
C ARG A 53 -9.60 -5.67 -14.80
N ILE A 54 -8.52 -6.44 -14.67
CA ILE A 54 -8.29 -7.61 -15.52
C ILE A 54 -9.33 -8.69 -15.22
N GLN A 55 -9.54 -9.05 -13.95
CA GLN A 55 -10.51 -10.08 -13.54
C GLN A 55 -11.94 -9.75 -14.00
N THR A 56 -12.36 -8.49 -13.89
CA THR A 56 -13.68 -8.05 -14.35
C THR A 56 -13.84 -8.13 -15.87
N LYS A 57 -12.77 -7.87 -16.65
CA LYS A 57 -12.79 -8.01 -18.12
C LYS A 57 -12.78 -9.45 -18.60
N THR A 58 -12.15 -10.36 -17.86
CA THR A 58 -12.05 -11.79 -18.21
C THR A 58 -13.27 -12.61 -17.74
N SER A 59 -14.13 -12.02 -16.89
CA SER A 59 -15.36 -12.66 -16.41
C SER A 59 -16.57 -12.43 -17.35
N LEU A 60 -16.34 -11.96 -18.58
CA LEU A 60 -17.29 -11.80 -19.67
C LEU A 60 -16.95 -12.81 -20.78
#